data_AF-A0A9D2LYT5-F1
#
_entry.id   AF-A0A9D2LYT5-F1
#
_cell.length_a   1.000
_cell.length_b   1.000
_cell.length_c   1.000
_cell.angle_alpha   90.00
_cell.angle_beta   90.00
_cell.angle_gamma   90.00
#
_symmetry.space_group_name_H-M   'P 1'
#
loop_
_entity.id
_entity.type
_entity.pdbx_description
1 polymer ?
#
loop_
_entity_poly.entity_id
_entity_poly.type
_entity_poly.pdbx_seq_one_letter_code
_entity_poly.pdbx_strand_id
1 'polypeptide(L)'
;MKLLGAVLLVASGLLAGLAGAARLKRRARLLLDLKTLLQAFQTGIRYAAESLAGLVLENQASRFCRLAERDSQFLSDPAGALERAGRALLQEPGDVELYLGFVRGLGVSDTQGQLEHIALYRALLEPRLEQARADAAQKSRVLVALGLFGGITLSLLLL
;
A
#
# COMPACT_ATOMS: atom_id res chain seq x y z
N MET A 1 38.01 6.14 18.74
CA MET A 1 36.68 5.74 19.26
C MET A 1 35.61 6.82 19.07
N LYS A 2 35.81 8.07 19.52
CA LYS A 2 34.81 9.16 19.41
C LYS A 2 34.36 9.50 17.98
N LEU A 3 35.32 9.66 17.05
CA LEU A 3 35.04 9.90 15.62
C LEU A 3 34.26 8.76 14.95
N LEU A 4 34.54 7.51 15.34
CA LEU A 4 33.84 6.35 14.78
C LEU A 4 32.37 6.32 15.22
N GLY A 5 32.11 6.64 16.49
CA GLY A 5 30.75 6.78 17.03
C GLY A 5 29.97 7.91 16.38
N ALA A 6 30.62 9.07 16.17
CA ALA A 6 30.04 10.21 15.45
C ALA A 6 29.56 9.84 14.04
N VAL A 7 30.43 9.15 13.27
CA VAL A 7 30.08 8.67 11.92
C VAL A 7 28.89 7.70 11.96
N LEU A 8 28.86 6.79 12.94
CA LEU A 8 27.79 5.81 13.06
C LEU A 8 26.43 6.47 13.35
N LEU A 9 26.42 7.51 14.20
CA LEU A 9 25.22 8.27 14.52
C LEU A 9 24.66 9.01 13.31
N VAL A 10 25.53 9.72 12.57
CA VAL A 10 25.13 10.41 11.34
C VAL A 10 24.58 9.42 10.30
N ALA A 11 25.24 8.28 10.12
CA ALA A 11 24.79 7.24 9.21
C ALA A 11 23.41 6.67 9.62
N SER A 12 23.21 6.41 10.92
CA SER A 12 21.93 5.90 11.43
C SER A 12 20.77 6.88 11.22
N GLY A 13 21.00 8.17 11.44
CA GLY A 13 20.02 9.23 11.20
C GLY A 13 19.64 9.34 9.72
N LEU A 14 20.64 9.30 8.82
CA LEU A 14 20.39 9.29 7.38
C LEU A 14 19.58 8.06 6.94
N LEU A 15 19.91 6.87 7.44
CA LEU A 15 19.17 5.64 7.16
C LEU A 15 17.72 5.72 7.65
N ALA A 16 17.48 6.27 8.84
CA ALA A 16 16.14 6.50 9.35
C ALA A 16 15.33 7.45 8.44
N GLY A 17 15.94 8.55 7.99
CA GLY A 17 15.32 9.49 7.05
C GLY A 17 14.96 8.84 5.70
N LEU A 18 15.89 8.05 5.15
CA LEU A 18 15.68 7.28 3.91
C LEU A 18 14.55 6.24 4.07
N ALA A 19 14.49 5.54 5.21
CA ALA A 19 13.44 4.57 5.50
C ALA A 19 12.06 5.24 5.57
N GLY A 20 11.96 6.41 6.21
CA GLY A 20 10.73 7.21 6.24
C GLY A 20 10.28 7.63 4.83
N ALA A 21 11.19 8.18 4.02
CA ALA A 21 10.91 8.55 2.64
C ALA A 21 10.48 7.34 1.79
N ALA A 22 11.13 6.18 1.97
CA ALA A 22 10.77 4.95 1.28
C ALA A 22 9.37 4.44 1.65
N ARG A 23 8.94 4.63 2.90
CA ARG A 23 7.58 4.28 3.36
C ARG A 23 6.52 5.11 2.63
N LEU A 24 6.70 6.43 2.53
CA LEU A 24 5.78 7.31 1.80
C LEU A 24 5.64 6.91 0.33
N LYS A 25 6.77 6.68 -0.35
CA LYS A 25 6.79 6.21 -1.74
C LYS A 25 6.17 4.82 -1.91
N ARG A 26 6.32 3.94 -0.92
CA ARG A 26 5.69 2.61 -0.94
C ARG A 26 4.18 2.73 -0.83
N ARG A 27 3.66 3.55 0.08
CA ARG A 27 2.22 3.81 0.22
C ARG A 27 1.61 4.28 -1.09
N ALA A 28 2.16 5.32 -1.72
CA ALA A 28 1.66 5.82 -3.01
C ALA A 28 1.64 4.76 -4.11
N ARG A 29 2.67 3.89 -4.17
CA ARG A 29 2.72 2.78 -5.14
C ARG A 29 1.67 1.71 -4.87
N LEU A 30 1.42 1.37 -3.61
CA LEU A 30 0.40 0.39 -3.24
C LEU A 30 -1.01 0.91 -3.54
N LEU A 31 -1.30 2.20 -3.27
CA LEU A 31 -2.60 2.79 -3.60
C LEU A 31 -2.82 2.89 -5.12
N LEU A 32 -1.75 3.15 -5.89
CA LEU A 32 -1.83 3.11 -7.34
C LEU A 32 -2.09 1.70 -7.87
N ASP A 33 -1.38 0.71 -7.34
CA ASP A 33 -1.60 -0.71 -7.64
C ASP A 33 -3.06 -1.11 -7.35
N LEU A 34 -3.58 -0.72 -6.18
CA LEU A 34 -4.98 -0.95 -5.82
C LEU A 34 -5.95 -0.28 -6.79
N LYS A 35 -5.71 0.98 -7.20
CA LYS A 35 -6.57 1.69 -8.16
C LYS A 35 -6.64 0.93 -9.49
N THR A 36 -5.50 0.47 -10.00
CA THR A 36 -5.40 -0.33 -11.23
C THR A 36 -6.13 -1.66 -11.07
N LEU A 37 -5.97 -2.32 -9.92
CA LEU A 37 -6.65 -3.57 -9.60
C LEU A 37 -8.18 -3.41 -9.59
N LEU A 38 -8.71 -2.39 -8.93
CA LEU A 38 -10.16 -2.12 -8.91
C LEU A 38 -10.69 -1.90 -10.32
N GLN A 39 -9.94 -1.21 -11.18
CA GLN A 39 -10.32 -1.03 -12.58
C GLN A 39 -10.30 -2.35 -13.38
N ALA A 40 -9.33 -3.22 -13.10
CA ALA A 40 -9.28 -4.54 -13.74
C ALA A 40 -10.45 -5.43 -13.29
N PHE A 41 -10.76 -5.47 -12.00
CA PHE A 41 -11.92 -6.19 -11.48
C PHE A 41 -13.23 -5.65 -12.05
N GLN A 42 -13.38 -4.32 -12.16
CA GLN A 42 -14.55 -3.71 -12.79
C GLN A 42 -14.73 -4.20 -14.25
N THR A 43 -13.64 -4.30 -14.99
CA THR A 43 -13.65 -4.79 -16.38
C THR A 43 -13.98 -6.28 -16.43
N GLY A 44 -13.34 -7.10 -15.61
CA GLY A 44 -13.56 -8.55 -15.57
C GLY A 44 -14.99 -8.91 -15.17
N ILE A 45 -15.55 -8.26 -14.14
CA ILE A 45 -16.95 -8.49 -13.72
C ILE A 45 -17.93 -8.07 -14.82
N ARG A 46 -17.65 -6.97 -15.53
CA ARG A 46 -18.53 -6.48 -16.60
C ARG A 46 -18.56 -7.37 -17.83
N TYR A 47 -17.44 -7.99 -18.20
CA TYR A 47 -17.28 -8.63 -19.52
C TYR A 47 -17.04 -10.15 -19.47
N ALA A 48 -16.54 -10.69 -18.36
CA ALA A 48 -16.09 -12.09 -18.29
C ALA A 48 -16.94 -12.99 -17.37
N ALA A 49 -17.84 -12.43 -16.55
CA ALA A 49 -18.63 -13.17 -15.55
C ALA A 49 -17.78 -14.13 -14.71
N GLU A 50 -16.54 -13.74 -14.41
CA GLU A 50 -15.56 -14.61 -13.76
C GLU A 50 -15.77 -14.71 -12.24
N SER A 51 -15.39 -15.87 -11.69
CA SER A 51 -15.25 -16.04 -10.25
C SER A 51 -14.18 -15.10 -9.68
N LEU A 52 -14.31 -14.74 -8.40
CA LEU A 52 -13.30 -13.91 -7.72
C LEU A 52 -11.90 -14.55 -7.75
N ALA A 53 -11.80 -15.87 -7.68
CA ALA A 53 -10.54 -16.59 -7.82
C ALA A 53 -9.93 -16.38 -9.22
N GLY A 54 -10.74 -16.46 -10.27
CA GLY A 54 -10.32 -16.17 -11.65
C GLY A 54 -9.74 -14.76 -11.77
N LEU A 55 -10.49 -13.75 -11.32
CA LEU A 55 -10.04 -12.35 -11.35
C LEU A 55 -8.70 -12.15 -10.62
N VAL A 56 -8.48 -12.83 -9.49
CA VAL A 56 -7.20 -12.75 -8.76
C VAL A 56 -6.06 -13.41 -9.55
N LEU A 57 -6.30 -14.57 -10.18
CA LEU A 57 -5.32 -15.28 -11.00
C LEU A 57 -4.95 -14.52 -12.28
N GLU A 58 -5.88 -13.77 -12.86
CA GLU A 58 -5.59 -12.93 -14.03
C GLU A 58 -4.79 -11.66 -13.67
N ASN A 59 -4.96 -11.17 -12.44
CA ASN A 59 -4.40 -9.89 -12.00
C ASN A 59 -3.13 -10.01 -11.13
N GLN A 60 -2.31 -11.04 -11.35
CA GLN A 60 -1.07 -11.33 -10.61
C GLN A 60 0.04 -10.26 -10.74
N ALA A 61 -0.12 -9.33 -11.70
CA ALA A 61 0.69 -8.12 -11.76
C ALA A 61 0.52 -7.28 -10.47
N SER A 62 -0.68 -7.28 -9.87
CA SER A 62 -0.95 -6.62 -8.61
C SER A 62 -0.33 -7.35 -7.43
N ARG A 63 0.25 -6.60 -6.49
CA ARG A 63 0.82 -7.17 -5.26
C ARG A 63 -0.24 -7.78 -4.37
N PHE A 64 -1.45 -7.22 -4.35
CA PHE A 64 -2.56 -7.75 -3.56
C PHE A 64 -2.97 -9.14 -4.05
N CYS A 65 -3.17 -9.30 -5.36
CA CYS A 65 -3.53 -10.59 -5.96
C CYS A 65 -2.41 -11.63 -5.82
N ARG A 66 -1.16 -11.21 -6.01
CA ARG A 66 0.00 -12.11 -5.86
C ARG A 66 0.21 -12.59 -4.44
N LEU A 67 -0.07 -11.74 -3.45
CA LEU A 67 0.02 -12.15 -2.06
C LEU A 67 -1.17 -13.01 -1.65
N ALA A 68 -2.37 -12.71 -2.17
CA ALA A 68 -3.56 -13.51 -1.93
C ALA A 68 -3.46 -14.92 -2.52
N GLU A 69 -2.94 -15.07 -3.74
CA GLU A 69 -2.77 -16.39 -4.38
C GLU A 69 -1.83 -17.32 -3.61
N ARG A 70 -0.81 -16.75 -2.94
CA ARG A 70 0.13 -17.51 -2.11
C ARG A 70 -0.46 -17.96 -0.77
N ASP A 71 -1.65 -17.49 -0.44
CA ASP A 71 -2.34 -17.91 0.77
C ASP A 71 -2.83 -19.35 0.62
N SER A 72 -2.55 -20.20 1.60
CA SER A 72 -2.91 -21.62 1.54
C SER A 72 -4.42 -21.86 1.46
N GLN A 73 -5.23 -20.88 1.85
CA GLN A 73 -6.68 -20.95 1.81
C GLN A 73 -7.27 -20.23 0.59
N PHE A 74 -6.44 -19.74 -0.35
CA PHE A 74 -6.90 -18.96 -1.50
C PHE A 74 -8.00 -19.65 -2.31
N LEU A 75 -7.84 -20.94 -2.61
CA LEU A 75 -8.82 -21.67 -3.42
C LEU A 75 -10.17 -21.86 -2.71
N SER A 76 -10.16 -21.95 -1.38
CA SER A 76 -11.38 -22.10 -0.55
C SER A 76 -12.00 -20.77 -0.16
N ASP A 77 -11.20 -19.73 0.00
CA ASP A 77 -11.60 -18.40 0.46
C ASP A 77 -10.76 -17.29 -0.21
N PRO A 78 -11.04 -16.97 -1.50
CA PRO A 78 -10.32 -15.92 -2.22
C PRO A 78 -10.47 -14.53 -1.59
N ALA A 79 -11.66 -14.25 -1.03
CA ALA A 79 -11.95 -12.96 -0.39
C ALA A 79 -11.14 -12.80 0.91
N GLY A 80 -11.11 -13.80 1.79
CA GLY A 80 -10.28 -13.74 2.99
C GLY A 80 -8.78 -13.75 2.68
N ALA A 81 -8.34 -14.41 1.62
CA ALA A 81 -6.96 -14.32 1.16
C ALA A 81 -6.60 -12.88 0.72
N LEU A 82 -7.50 -12.20 0.02
CA LEU A 82 -7.35 -10.77 -0.29
C LEU A 82 -7.33 -9.92 0.99
N GLU A 83 -8.25 -10.15 1.95
CA GLU A 83 -8.24 -9.42 3.23
C GLU A 83 -6.88 -9.53 3.94
N ARG A 84 -6.34 -10.76 4.04
CA ARG A 84 -5.03 -11.02 4.66
C ARG A 84 -3.90 -10.35 3.89
N ALA A 85 -3.93 -10.39 2.56
CA ALA A 85 -2.96 -9.69 1.71
C ALA A 85 -2.99 -8.17 1.94
N GLY A 86 -4.18 -7.57 2.02
CA GLY A 86 -4.36 -6.15 2.32
C GLY A 86 -3.78 -5.75 3.67
N ARG A 87 -4.08 -6.52 4.73
CA ARG A 87 -3.55 -6.29 6.09
C ARG A 87 -2.02 -6.41 6.15
N ALA A 88 -1.42 -7.27 5.33
CA ALA A 88 0.03 -7.43 5.28
C ALA A 88 0.73 -6.32 4.48
N LEU A 89 0.08 -5.77 3.45
CA LEU A 89 0.68 -4.78 2.55
C LEU A 89 0.49 -3.33 3.04
N LEU A 90 -0.69 -3.02 3.57
CA LEU A 90 -1.08 -1.66 3.96
C LEU A 90 -0.72 -1.40 5.42
N GLN A 91 -0.14 -0.23 5.69
CA GLN A 91 0.30 0.18 7.02
C GLN A 91 -0.57 1.29 7.62
N GLU A 92 -1.15 2.14 6.77
CA GLU A 92 -2.01 3.24 7.23
C GLU A 92 -3.41 2.70 7.56
N PRO A 93 -3.92 2.91 8.79
CA PRO A 93 -5.20 2.35 9.21
C PRO A 93 -6.37 2.69 8.29
N GLY A 94 -6.43 3.94 7.80
CA GLY A 94 -7.49 4.38 6.88
C GLY A 94 -7.38 3.77 5.48
N ASP A 95 -6.18 3.38 5.03
CA ASP A 95 -6.00 2.66 3.77
C ASP A 95 -6.43 1.18 3.95
N VAL A 96 -6.09 0.58 5.10
CA VAL A 96 -6.52 -0.79 5.47
C VAL A 96 -8.04 -0.86 5.54
N GLU A 97 -8.70 0.07 6.22
CA GLU A 97 -10.15 0.10 6.38
C GLU A 97 -10.86 0.23 5.02
N LEU A 98 -10.39 1.14 4.16
CA LEU A 98 -10.92 1.28 2.80
C LEU A 98 -10.76 -0.02 2.00
N TYR A 99 -9.59 -0.64 2.06
CA TYR A 99 -9.35 -1.89 1.34
C TYR A 99 -10.24 -3.03 1.84
N LEU A 100 -10.39 -3.18 3.16
CA LEU A 100 -11.23 -4.23 3.73
C LEU A 100 -12.70 -4.00 3.42
N GLY A 101 -13.17 -2.74 3.47
CA GLY A 101 -14.52 -2.40 3.04
C GLY A 101 -14.79 -2.79 1.58
N PHE A 102 -13.80 -2.59 0.71
CA PHE A 102 -13.85 -3.03 -0.68
C PHE A 102 -13.97 -4.56 -0.77
N VAL A 103 -13.02 -5.30 -0.17
CA VAL A 103 -12.97 -6.78 -0.28
C VAL A 103 -14.22 -7.44 0.28
N ARG A 104 -14.76 -6.94 1.40
CA ARG A 104 -15.97 -7.49 2.03
C ARG A 104 -17.23 -7.37 1.18
N GLY A 105 -17.29 -6.39 0.29
CA GLY A 105 -18.42 -6.24 -0.62
C GLY A 105 -18.30 -7.08 -1.89
N LEU A 106 -17.17 -7.75 -2.13
CA LEU A 106 -17.01 -8.60 -3.30
C LEU A 106 -17.90 -9.84 -3.21
N GLY A 107 -18.71 -10.07 -4.25
CA GLY A 107 -19.59 -11.25 -4.35
C GLY A 107 -20.86 -11.19 -3.50
N VAL A 108 -21.18 -10.04 -2.89
CA VAL A 108 -22.37 -9.86 -2.02
C VAL A 108 -23.64 -9.50 -2.81
N SER A 109 -23.49 -8.82 -3.94
CA SER A 109 -24.60 -8.28 -4.73
C SER A 109 -24.62 -8.84 -6.15
N ASP A 110 -25.65 -8.47 -6.91
CA ASP A 110 -25.67 -8.66 -8.36
C ASP A 110 -24.57 -7.86 -9.08
N THR A 111 -24.38 -8.13 -10.37
CA THR A 111 -23.34 -7.51 -11.19
C THR A 111 -23.41 -5.98 -11.14
N GLN A 112 -24.61 -5.40 -11.21
CA GLN A 112 -24.76 -3.94 -11.17
C GLN A 112 -24.33 -3.37 -9.81
N GLY A 113 -24.77 -3.98 -8.70
CA GLY A 113 -24.33 -3.59 -7.36
C GLY A 113 -22.82 -3.75 -7.17
N GLN A 114 -22.20 -4.78 -7.77
CA GLN A 114 -20.74 -4.99 -7.70
C GLN A 114 -19.98 -3.89 -8.44
N LEU A 115 -20.48 -3.47 -9.60
CA LEU A 115 -19.88 -2.39 -10.37
C LEU A 115 -20.00 -1.04 -9.65
N GLU A 116 -21.13 -0.77 -9.01
CA GLU A 116 -21.35 0.43 -8.19
C GLU A 116 -20.45 0.43 -6.94
N HIS A 117 -20.33 -0.73 -6.27
CA HIS A 117 -19.41 -0.91 -5.15
C HIS A 117 -17.96 -0.64 -5.56
N ILE A 118 -17.49 -1.20 -6.66
CA ILE A 118 -16.14 -0.93 -7.18
C ILE A 118 -15.97 0.56 -7.51
N ALA A 119 -16.95 1.18 -8.17
CA ALA A 119 -16.91 2.59 -8.53
C ALA A 119 -16.82 3.50 -7.29
N LEU A 120 -17.58 3.19 -6.23
CA LEU A 120 -17.51 3.88 -4.95
C LEU A 120 -16.10 3.79 -4.35
N TYR A 121 -15.53 2.60 -4.24
CA TYR A 121 -14.20 2.44 -3.64
C TYR A 121 -13.08 3.04 -4.50
N ARG A 122 -13.24 3.10 -5.83
CA ARG A 122 -12.33 3.88 -6.70
C ARG A 122 -12.41 5.38 -6.37
N ALA A 123 -13.61 5.93 -6.22
CA ALA A 123 -13.80 7.34 -5.88
C ALA A 123 -13.24 7.68 -4.48
N LEU A 124 -13.40 6.79 -3.50
CA LEU A 124 -12.84 6.96 -2.14
C LEU A 124 -11.31 6.80 -2.09
N LEU A 125 -10.74 6.02 -3.01
CA LEU A 125 -9.30 5.78 -3.11
C LEU A 125 -8.57 6.95 -3.76
N GLU A 126 -9.19 7.63 -4.73
CA GLU A 126 -8.59 8.74 -5.47
C GLU A 126 -7.99 9.84 -4.59
N PRO A 127 -8.72 10.46 -3.64
CA PRO A 127 -8.14 11.51 -2.79
C PRO A 127 -7.00 10.99 -1.90
N ARG A 128 -7.06 9.71 -1.48
CA ARG A 128 -5.98 9.09 -0.68
C ARG A 128 -4.72 8.86 -1.50
N LEU A 129 -4.87 8.45 -2.76
CA LEU A 129 -3.74 8.30 -3.68
C LEU A 129 -3.08 9.65 -3.96
N GLU A 130 -3.86 10.69 -4.22
CA GLU A 130 -3.34 12.04 -4.44
C GLU A 130 -2.63 12.60 -3.20
N GLN A 131 -3.21 12.40 -2.01
CA GLN A 131 -2.55 12.75 -0.75
C GLN A 131 -1.23 11.98 -0.57
N ALA A 132 -1.21 10.68 -0.83
CA ALA A 132 0.01 9.87 -0.70
C ALA A 132 1.10 10.28 -1.70
N ARG A 133 0.72 10.71 -2.92
CA ARG A 133 1.64 11.27 -3.92
C ARG A 133 2.21 12.61 -3.48
N ALA A 134 1.36 13.51 -2.99
CA ALA A 134 1.78 14.81 -2.47
C ALA A 134 2.73 14.64 -1.28
N ASP A 135 2.40 13.76 -0.34
CA ASP A 135 3.24 13.41 0.80
C ASP A 135 4.59 12.84 0.36
N ALA A 136 4.59 11.90 -0.59
CA ALA A 136 5.82 11.33 -1.11
C ALA A 136 6.70 12.38 -1.82
N ALA A 137 6.11 13.36 -2.52
CA ALA A 137 6.85 14.43 -3.19
C ALA A 137 7.43 15.45 -2.20
N GLN A 138 6.61 15.90 -1.23
CA GLN A 138 6.96 17.00 -0.31
C GLN A 138 7.76 16.51 0.91
N LYS A 139 7.30 15.44 1.57
CA LYS A 139 7.84 15.02 2.87
C LYS A 139 9.08 14.12 2.74
N SER A 140 9.29 13.45 1.60
CA SER A 140 10.46 12.57 1.41
C SER A 140 11.79 13.32 1.59
N ARG A 141 11.92 14.53 1.02
CA ARG A 141 13.15 15.32 1.12
C ARG A 141 13.36 15.83 2.55
N VAL A 142 12.27 16.25 3.19
CA VAL A 142 12.27 16.73 4.58
C VAL A 142 12.71 15.62 5.54
N LEU A 143 12.20 14.39 5.39
CA LEU A 143 12.59 13.25 6.24
C LEU A 143 14.06 12.88 6.10
N VAL A 144 14.61 12.91 4.88
CA VAL A 144 16.04 12.65 4.65
C VAL A 144 16.90 13.74 5.29
N ALA A 145 16.53 15.01 5.11
CA ALA A 145 17.24 16.14 5.72
C ALA A 145 17.17 16.09 7.25
N LEU A 146 15.99 15.82 7.81
CA LEU A 146 15.78 15.69 9.25
C LEU A 146 16.61 14.55 9.84
N GLY A 147 16.67 13.40 9.17
CA GLY A 147 17.50 12.28 9.59
C GLY A 147 19.00 12.62 9.60
N LEU A 148 19.48 13.29 8.55
CA LEU A 148 20.86 13.74 8.46
C LEU A 148 21.21 14.76 9.56
N PHE A 149 20.42 15.83 9.69
CA PHE A 149 20.66 16.86 10.69
C PHE A 149 20.52 16.33 12.11
N GLY A 150 19.52 15.48 12.39
CA GLY A 150 19.38 14.82 13.68
C GLY A 150 20.59 13.99 14.06
N GLY A 151 21.14 13.22 13.11
CA GLY A 151 22.37 12.46 13.31
C GLY A 151 23.59 13.35 13.60
N ILE A 152 23.73 14.48 12.89
CA ILE A 152 24.80 15.46 13.13
C ILE A 152 24.66 16.10 14.51
N THR A 153 23.45 16.58 14.86
CA THR A 153 23.21 17.22 16.16
C THR A 153 23.48 16.27 17.32
N LEU A 154 23.02 15.02 17.23
CA LEU A 154 23.28 14.01 18.26
C LEU A 154 24.78 13.68 18.37
N SER A 155 25.46 13.60 17.22
CA SER A 155 26.91 13.39 17.18
C SER A 155 27.68 14.53 17.84
N LEU A 156 27.25 15.77 17.68
CA LEU A 156 27.91 16.94 18.29
C LEU A 156 27.67 17.00 19.81
N LEU A 157 26.47 16.62 20.26
CA LEU A 157 26.11 16.57 21.68
C LEU A 157 26.87 15.51 22.47
N LEU A 158 27.27 14.41 21.83
CA LEU A 158 27.90 13.25 22.48
C LEU A 158 29.44 13.21 22.34
N LEU A 159 30.05 14.18 21.65
CA LEU A 159 31.50 14.24 21.40
C LEU A 159 32.28 14.80 22.59
#